data_AF-A0A1Y2AHS3-F1
#
_entry.id   AF-A0A1Y2AHS3-F1
#
_cell.length_a   1.000
_cell.length_b   1.000
_cell.length_c   1.000
_cell.angle_alpha   90.00
_cell.angle_beta   90.00
_cell.angle_gamma   90.00
#
_symmetry.space_group_name_H-M   'P 1'
#
loop_
_entity.id
_entity.type
_entity.pdbx_description
1 polymer ?
#
loop_
_entity_poly.entity_id
_entity_poly.type
_entity_poly.pdbx_seq_one_letter_code
_entity_poly.pdbx_strand_id
1 'polypeptide(L)'
;MDNNINIIKRYIEKKDYINLEEILSNFIIPLNEILNKNFDIICFAIKNGCEDSFIKNIYKWYNINQLDYCYFLNNRFISPLLYSFIYKKYELIEFLTNKGANINRKYNNMSLLKYLINNEYFNEENISILVKNKYKFSRHDFEILFQKEFNLIILTFEQITLFNEEIKNNYNKNNNMEKKKRRRFEKEKEKEKIEIIIQEINIPFMWYIKLFKENKFREITILLKYEKSKEKFNGIKFFDHQFKYLNKNSENDIEFHFLHEIIEKNIEIPNYKNGNYDDVNKDIQIRNKFEQILNRKRKLYKRILLNKKNEEIEEFKNNNKFFLLYLQKKNYN
;
A
#
# COMPACT_ATOMS: atom_id res chain seq x y z
N MET A 1 -31.51 -0.23 -35.71
CA MET A 1 -30.40 -0.15 -34.73
C MET A 1 -30.75 -0.83 -33.42
N ASP A 2 -31.83 -0.46 -32.72
CA ASP A 2 -32.18 -1.06 -31.41
C ASP A 2 -32.37 -2.59 -31.44
N ASN A 3 -32.84 -3.14 -32.57
CA ASN A 3 -33.02 -4.59 -32.71
C ASN A 3 -31.68 -5.36 -32.63
N ASN A 4 -30.63 -4.86 -33.27
CA ASN A 4 -29.32 -5.51 -33.29
C ASN A 4 -28.66 -5.51 -31.91
N ILE A 5 -28.70 -4.36 -31.21
CA ILE A 5 -28.18 -4.25 -29.84
C ILE A 5 -28.97 -5.17 -28.90
N ASN A 6 -30.29 -5.26 -29.03
CA ASN A 6 -31.11 -6.15 -28.20
C ASN A 6 -30.81 -7.63 -28.47
N ILE A 7 -30.55 -8.01 -29.73
CA ILE A 7 -30.10 -9.37 -30.09
C ILE A 7 -28.75 -9.67 -29.44
N ILE A 8 -27.76 -8.77 -29.56
CA ILE A 8 -26.45 -8.92 -28.91
C ILE A 8 -26.61 -9.10 -27.39
N LYS A 9 -27.39 -8.23 -26.75
CA LYS A 9 -27.63 -8.30 -25.30
C LYS A 9 -28.21 -9.65 -24.90
N ARG A 10 -29.23 -10.12 -25.63
CA ARG A 10 -29.87 -11.42 -25.39
C ARG A 10 -28.87 -12.58 -25.53
N TYR A 11 -27.98 -12.55 -26.51
CA TYR A 11 -26.96 -13.60 -26.66
C TYR A 11 -25.91 -13.55 -25.54
N ILE A 12 -25.47 -12.36 -25.14
CA ILE A 12 -24.57 -12.20 -23.99
C ILE A 12 -25.21 -12.72 -22.69
N GLU A 13 -26.46 -12.35 -22.42
CA GLU A 13 -27.21 -12.77 -21.23
C GLU A 13 -27.41 -14.30 -21.20
N LYS A 14 -27.64 -14.92 -22.37
CA LYS A 14 -27.75 -16.37 -22.51
C LYS A 14 -26.41 -17.10 -22.61
N LYS A 15 -25.29 -16.39 -22.65
CA LYS A 15 -23.94 -16.93 -22.91
C LYS A 15 -23.85 -17.74 -24.21
N ASP A 16 -24.61 -17.32 -25.22
CA ASP A 16 -24.65 -17.94 -26.54
C ASP A 16 -23.51 -17.38 -27.41
N TYR A 17 -22.29 -17.84 -27.15
CA TYR A 17 -21.09 -17.31 -27.79
C TYR A 17 -20.98 -17.68 -29.26
N ILE A 18 -21.60 -18.79 -29.70
CA ILE A 18 -21.55 -19.25 -31.10
C ILE A 18 -22.33 -18.28 -31.99
N ASN A 19 -23.60 -18.01 -31.66
CA ASN A 19 -24.42 -17.09 -32.44
C ASN A 19 -23.89 -15.65 -32.34
N LEU A 20 -23.29 -15.31 -31.20
CA LEU A 20 -22.66 -14.01 -31.03
C LEU A 20 -21.39 -13.86 -31.86
N GLU A 21 -20.54 -14.90 -31.94
CA GLU A 21 -19.38 -14.93 -32.83
C GLU A 21 -19.81 -14.80 -34.29
N GLU A 22 -20.85 -15.51 -34.74
CA GLU A 22 -21.33 -15.41 -36.12
C GLU A 22 -21.74 -13.98 -36.50
N ILE A 23 -22.48 -13.29 -35.63
CA ILE A 23 -22.91 -11.91 -35.91
C ILE A 23 -21.75 -10.92 -35.86
N LEU A 24 -20.84 -11.09 -34.90
CA LEU A 24 -19.73 -10.17 -34.66
C LEU A 24 -18.58 -10.36 -35.67
N SER A 25 -18.24 -11.60 -36.02
CA SER A 25 -17.13 -11.94 -36.94
C SER A 25 -17.46 -11.63 -38.41
N ASN A 26 -18.74 -11.68 -38.80
CA ASN A 26 -19.18 -11.29 -40.12
C ASN A 26 -19.31 -9.76 -40.30
N PHE A 27 -18.90 -8.97 -39.29
CA PHE A 27 -18.96 -7.50 -39.27
C PHE A 27 -20.33 -6.93 -39.65
N ILE A 28 -21.41 -7.67 -39.36
CA ILE A 28 -22.78 -7.27 -39.70
C ILE A 28 -23.13 -5.95 -39.00
N ILE A 29 -22.50 -5.70 -37.84
CA ILE A 29 -22.75 -4.53 -37.00
C ILE A 29 -21.47 -3.70 -36.88
N PRO A 30 -21.50 -2.41 -37.28
CA PRO A 30 -20.36 -1.50 -37.15
C PRO A 30 -19.83 -1.34 -35.71
N LEU A 31 -18.51 -1.22 -35.54
CA LEU A 31 -17.87 -1.09 -34.22
C LEU A 31 -18.41 0.11 -33.41
N ASN A 32 -18.65 1.24 -34.08
CA ASN A 32 -19.17 2.45 -33.44
C ASN A 32 -20.62 2.28 -32.92
N GLU A 33 -21.40 1.31 -33.40
CA GLU A 33 -22.72 0.99 -32.86
C GLU A 33 -22.66 0.20 -31.55
N ILE A 34 -21.60 -0.61 -31.36
CA ILE A 34 -21.44 -1.49 -30.20
C ILE A 34 -20.39 -1.02 -29.19
N LEU A 35 -19.63 0.02 -29.53
CA LEU A 35 -18.59 0.61 -28.70
C LEU A 35 -18.78 2.14 -28.61
N ASN A 36 -19.79 2.56 -27.86
CA ASN A 36 -20.10 3.97 -27.63
C ASN A 36 -20.71 4.20 -26.23
N LYS A 37 -21.00 5.47 -25.91
CA LYS A 37 -21.54 5.85 -24.60
C LYS A 37 -22.91 5.23 -24.24
N ASN A 38 -23.70 4.84 -25.24
CA ASN A 38 -25.05 4.27 -25.05
C ASN A 38 -24.99 2.74 -24.91
N PHE A 39 -24.07 2.09 -25.64
CA PHE A 39 -23.83 0.66 -25.54
C PHE A 39 -22.34 0.35 -25.78
N ASP A 40 -21.76 -0.35 -24.80
CA ASP A 40 -20.39 -0.84 -24.83
C ASP A 40 -20.45 -2.36 -24.59
N ILE A 41 -20.23 -3.11 -25.66
CA ILE A 41 -20.30 -4.56 -25.66
C ILE A 41 -19.28 -5.19 -24.71
N ILE A 42 -18.10 -4.58 -24.53
CA ILE A 42 -17.04 -5.10 -23.65
C ILE A 42 -17.48 -4.94 -22.20
N CYS A 43 -17.88 -3.74 -21.80
CA CYS A 43 -18.36 -3.50 -20.44
C CYS A 43 -19.65 -4.28 -20.13
N PHE A 44 -20.54 -4.44 -21.12
CA PHE A 44 -21.74 -5.25 -20.97
C PHE A 44 -21.43 -6.74 -20.79
N ALA A 45 -20.49 -7.29 -21.58
CA ALA A 45 -20.04 -8.68 -21.43
C ALA A 45 -19.36 -8.93 -20.08
N ILE A 46 -18.50 -8.01 -19.62
CA ILE A 46 -17.87 -8.09 -18.29
C ILE A 46 -18.95 -8.14 -17.19
N LYS A 47 -19.91 -7.22 -17.23
CA LYS A 47 -20.99 -7.11 -16.24
C LYS A 47 -21.87 -8.35 -16.18
N ASN A 48 -22.12 -9.00 -17.32
CA ASN A 48 -22.90 -10.24 -17.39
C ASN A 48 -22.08 -11.51 -17.12
N GLY A 49 -20.83 -11.36 -16.68
CA GLY A 49 -19.99 -12.49 -16.27
C GLY A 49 -19.54 -13.37 -17.42
N CYS A 50 -19.44 -12.84 -18.65
CA CYS A 50 -18.85 -13.56 -19.77
C CYS A 50 -17.40 -13.97 -19.47
N GLU A 51 -16.94 -15.05 -20.09
CA GLU A 51 -15.58 -15.54 -19.91
C GLU A 51 -14.53 -14.58 -20.47
N ASP A 52 -13.36 -14.53 -19.83
CA ASP A 52 -12.25 -13.65 -20.24
C ASP A 52 -11.76 -14.01 -21.64
N SER A 53 -11.77 -15.31 -21.99
CA SER A 53 -11.48 -15.84 -23.33
C SER A 53 -12.39 -15.22 -24.40
N PHE A 54 -13.70 -15.20 -24.15
CA PHE A 54 -14.69 -14.63 -25.03
C PHE A 54 -14.50 -13.11 -25.19
N ILE A 55 -14.31 -12.38 -24.09
CA ILE A 55 -14.08 -10.93 -24.15
C ILE A 55 -12.80 -10.60 -24.93
N LYS A 56 -11.72 -11.37 -24.71
CA LYS A 56 -10.46 -11.26 -25.47
C LYS A 56 -10.68 -11.51 -26.96
N ASN A 57 -11.62 -12.37 -27.36
CA ASN A 57 -11.96 -12.62 -28.76
C ASN A 57 -12.71 -11.44 -29.39
N ILE A 58 -13.61 -10.75 -28.68
CA ILE A 58 -14.24 -9.52 -29.21
C ILE A 58 -13.19 -8.48 -29.60
N TYR A 59 -12.17 -8.28 -28.77
CA TYR A 59 -11.03 -7.40 -29.11
C TYR A 59 -10.31 -7.81 -30.40
N LYS A 60 -10.24 -9.11 -30.70
CA LYS A 60 -9.60 -9.63 -31.92
C LYS A 60 -10.51 -9.47 -33.13
N TRP A 61 -11.77 -9.90 -33.05
CA TRP A 61 -12.74 -9.85 -34.13
C TRP A 61 -12.91 -8.42 -34.67
N TYR A 62 -13.03 -7.44 -33.78
CA TYR A 62 -13.19 -6.04 -34.15
C TYR A 62 -11.90 -5.23 -34.26
N ASN A 63 -10.73 -5.87 -34.10
CA ASN A 63 -9.42 -5.21 -34.07
C ASN A 63 -9.41 -3.94 -33.19
N ILE A 64 -9.97 -4.06 -31.97
CA ILE A 64 -10.15 -2.92 -31.08
C ILE A 64 -8.79 -2.54 -30.48
N ASN A 65 -8.25 -1.42 -30.93
CA ASN A 65 -6.99 -0.86 -30.45
C ASN A 65 -7.18 0.16 -29.32
N GLN A 66 -8.38 0.71 -29.17
CA GLN A 66 -8.68 1.68 -28.11
C GLN A 66 -8.93 0.96 -26.79
N LEU A 67 -8.00 1.12 -25.84
CA LEU A 67 -8.04 0.42 -24.54
C LEU A 67 -8.41 1.35 -23.37
N ASP A 68 -8.15 2.65 -23.53
CA ASP A 68 -8.25 3.67 -22.48
C ASP A 68 -9.45 4.61 -22.64
N TYR A 69 -10.51 4.17 -23.30
CA TYR A 69 -11.73 4.97 -23.32
C TYR A 69 -12.46 4.88 -21.98
N CYS A 70 -13.24 5.91 -21.66
CA CYS A 70 -14.07 5.95 -20.47
C CYS A 70 -15.26 6.86 -20.70
N TYR A 71 -16.46 6.38 -20.37
CA TYR A 71 -17.70 7.14 -20.43
C TYR A 71 -18.18 7.48 -19.01
N PHE A 72 -18.92 8.57 -18.87
CA PHE A 72 -19.64 8.89 -17.64
C PHE A 72 -21.15 8.82 -17.94
N LEU A 73 -21.84 7.83 -17.37
CA LEU A 73 -23.24 7.54 -17.63
C LEU A 73 -23.92 7.14 -16.32
N ASN A 74 -25.12 7.65 -16.06
CA ASN A 74 -25.91 7.33 -14.86
C ASN A 74 -25.09 7.47 -13.56
N ASN A 75 -24.34 8.58 -13.45
CA ASN A 75 -23.44 8.89 -12.33
C ASN A 75 -22.34 7.84 -12.07
N ARG A 76 -21.97 7.05 -13.08
CA ARG A 76 -20.90 6.04 -12.98
C ARG A 76 -19.93 6.16 -14.15
N PHE A 77 -18.67 5.85 -13.89
CA PHE A 77 -17.69 5.68 -14.94
C PHE A 77 -17.80 4.29 -15.55
N ILE A 78 -17.64 4.22 -16.86
CA ILE A 78 -17.69 2.98 -17.64
C ILE A 78 -16.40 2.93 -18.45
N SER A 79 -15.54 1.96 -18.13
CA SER A 79 -14.37 1.61 -18.93
C SER A 79 -14.11 0.10 -18.77
N PRO A 80 -13.56 -0.57 -19.80
CA PRO A 80 -13.23 -1.99 -19.71
C PRO A 80 -12.34 -2.30 -18.52
N LEU A 81 -11.27 -1.52 -18.33
CA LEU A 81 -10.34 -1.73 -17.23
C LEU A 81 -11.02 -1.57 -15.85
N LEU A 82 -11.82 -0.51 -15.64
CA LEU A 82 -12.53 -0.31 -14.38
C LEU A 82 -13.53 -1.44 -14.11
N TYR A 83 -14.31 -1.82 -15.13
CA TYR A 83 -15.27 -2.92 -15.00
C TYR A 83 -14.56 -4.24 -14.69
N SER A 84 -13.40 -4.50 -15.28
CA SER A 84 -12.62 -5.68 -14.94
C SER A 84 -12.22 -5.72 -13.46
N PHE A 85 -11.92 -4.58 -12.83
CA PHE A 85 -11.73 -4.53 -11.36
C PHE A 85 -13.03 -4.75 -10.59
N ILE A 86 -14.12 -4.06 -10.97
CA ILE A 86 -15.42 -4.16 -10.28
C ILE A 86 -15.95 -5.60 -10.28
N TYR A 87 -15.84 -6.30 -11.41
CA TYR A 87 -16.33 -7.67 -11.60
C TYR A 87 -15.25 -8.74 -11.43
N LYS A 88 -14.09 -8.39 -10.85
CA LYS A 88 -13.00 -9.33 -10.49
C LYS A 88 -12.47 -10.17 -11.67
N LYS A 89 -12.34 -9.57 -12.85
CA LYS A 89 -11.84 -10.19 -14.09
C LYS A 89 -10.33 -10.04 -14.19
N TYR A 90 -9.59 -10.72 -13.31
CA TYR A 90 -8.16 -10.48 -13.12
C TYR A 90 -7.29 -10.82 -14.34
N GLU A 91 -7.59 -11.91 -15.06
CA GLU A 91 -6.86 -12.20 -16.30
C GLU A 91 -7.13 -11.17 -17.39
N LEU A 92 -8.35 -10.63 -17.44
CA LEU A 92 -8.69 -9.54 -18.34
C LEU A 92 -7.96 -8.25 -17.98
N ILE A 93 -7.78 -7.93 -16.69
CA ILE A 93 -6.95 -6.79 -16.26
C ILE A 93 -5.53 -6.94 -16.83
N GLU A 94 -4.91 -8.10 -16.64
CA GLU A 94 -3.56 -8.37 -17.17
C GLU A 94 -3.50 -8.30 -18.70
N PHE A 95 -4.51 -8.80 -19.39
CA PHE A 95 -4.58 -8.68 -20.85
C PHE A 95 -4.65 -7.22 -21.30
N LEU A 96 -5.52 -6.41 -20.68
CA LEU A 96 -5.71 -5.02 -21.04
C LEU A 96 -4.44 -4.19 -20.77
N THR A 97 -3.82 -4.35 -19.61
CA THR A 97 -2.59 -3.64 -19.24
C THR A 97 -1.42 -4.05 -20.14
N ASN A 98 -1.28 -5.34 -20.46
CA ASN A 98 -0.25 -5.83 -21.38
C ASN A 98 -0.45 -5.28 -22.81
N LYS A 99 -1.70 -5.05 -23.22
CA LYS A 99 -2.00 -4.36 -24.49
C LYS A 99 -1.77 -2.85 -24.46
N GLY A 100 -1.51 -2.26 -23.29
CA GLY A 100 -1.19 -0.83 -23.12
C GLY A 100 -2.29 -0.01 -22.44
N ALA A 101 -3.31 -0.63 -21.85
CA ALA A 101 -4.27 0.11 -21.02
C ALA A 101 -3.57 0.78 -19.83
N ASN A 102 -3.87 2.07 -19.63
CA ASN A 102 -3.30 2.88 -18.57
C ASN A 102 -3.94 2.56 -17.21
N ILE A 103 -3.26 1.72 -16.41
CA ILE A 103 -3.67 1.39 -15.04
C ILE A 103 -3.71 2.59 -14.09
N ASN A 104 -3.00 3.67 -14.42
CA ASN A 104 -2.94 4.91 -13.63
C ASN A 104 -4.01 5.91 -14.06
N ARG A 105 -5.01 5.50 -14.85
CA ARG A 105 -6.14 6.35 -15.23
C ARG A 105 -6.85 6.89 -13.99
N LYS A 106 -7.25 8.16 -14.09
CA LYS A 106 -8.07 8.82 -13.06
C LYS A 106 -9.56 8.81 -13.43
N TYR A 107 -10.40 8.70 -12.42
CA TYR A 107 -11.86 8.72 -12.51
C TYR A 107 -12.38 9.84 -11.60
N ASN A 108 -12.91 10.91 -12.19
CA ASN A 108 -13.25 12.15 -11.47
C ASN A 108 -12.10 12.68 -10.60
N ASN A 109 -10.90 12.82 -11.18
CA ASN A 109 -9.67 13.19 -10.49
C ASN A 109 -9.21 12.25 -9.37
N MET A 110 -9.91 11.14 -9.11
CA MET A 110 -9.49 10.09 -8.18
C MET A 110 -8.59 9.09 -8.90
N SER A 111 -7.60 8.55 -8.19
CA SER A 111 -6.88 7.37 -8.67
C SER A 111 -7.82 6.16 -8.77
N LEU A 112 -7.43 5.14 -9.55
CA LEU A 112 -8.18 3.88 -9.63
C LEU A 112 -8.41 3.27 -8.23
N LEU A 113 -7.37 3.19 -7.40
CA LEU A 113 -7.48 2.65 -6.04
C LEU A 113 -8.48 3.45 -5.20
N LYS A 114 -8.37 4.78 -5.18
CA LYS A 114 -9.30 5.66 -4.46
C LYS A 114 -10.74 5.47 -4.93
N TYR A 115 -10.95 5.37 -6.24
CA TYR A 115 -12.26 5.16 -6.82
C TYR A 115 -12.86 3.82 -6.37
N LEU A 116 -12.10 2.73 -6.41
CA LEU A 116 -12.54 1.42 -5.96
C LEU A 116 -12.92 1.43 -4.47
N ILE A 117 -12.12 2.08 -3.62
CA ILE A 117 -12.39 2.17 -2.18
C ILE A 117 -13.65 3.00 -1.90
N ASN A 118 -13.79 4.18 -2.50
CA ASN A 118 -14.91 5.09 -2.24
C ASN A 118 -16.26 4.58 -2.74
N ASN A 119 -16.27 3.66 -3.70
CA ASN A 119 -17.48 3.07 -4.26
C ASN A 119 -17.67 1.60 -3.84
N GLU A 120 -16.97 1.15 -2.78
CA GLU A 120 -17.11 -0.19 -2.19
C GLU A 120 -16.83 -1.36 -3.16
N TYR A 121 -16.06 -1.12 -4.23
CA TYR A 121 -15.59 -2.14 -5.17
C TYR A 121 -14.23 -2.73 -4.79
N PHE A 122 -13.59 -2.17 -3.78
CA PHE A 122 -12.25 -2.58 -3.35
C PHE A 122 -12.27 -3.93 -2.60
N ASN A 123 -11.34 -4.80 -2.95
CA ASN A 123 -11.00 -6.02 -2.21
C ASN A 123 -9.46 -6.13 -2.08
N GLU A 124 -8.97 -7.01 -1.20
CA GLU A 124 -7.53 -7.16 -0.93
C GLU A 124 -6.72 -7.64 -2.15
N GLU A 125 -7.29 -8.52 -2.98
CA GLU A 125 -6.65 -9.06 -4.20
C GLU A 125 -6.30 -7.94 -5.19
N ASN A 126 -7.08 -6.84 -5.19
CA ASN A 126 -6.79 -5.66 -6.00
C ASN A 126 -5.38 -5.11 -5.76
N ILE A 127 -4.84 -5.19 -4.53
CA ILE A 127 -3.49 -4.70 -4.22
C ILE A 127 -2.45 -5.50 -5.01
N SER A 128 -2.50 -6.82 -4.95
CA SER A 128 -1.58 -7.70 -5.68
C SER A 128 -1.65 -7.45 -7.19
N ILE A 129 -2.86 -7.27 -7.72
CA ILE A 129 -3.07 -6.99 -9.15
C ILE A 129 -2.51 -5.63 -9.53
N LEU A 130 -2.78 -4.58 -8.74
CA LEU A 130 -2.25 -3.24 -8.99
C LEU A 130 -0.72 -3.25 -9.00
N VAL A 131 -0.09 -3.90 -8.00
CA VAL A 131 1.37 -4.02 -7.92
C VAL A 131 1.92 -4.78 -9.13
N LYS A 132 1.38 -5.97 -9.45
CA LYS A 132 1.81 -6.81 -10.59
C LYS A 132 1.73 -6.06 -11.92
N ASN A 133 0.69 -5.24 -12.08
CA ASN A 133 0.46 -4.45 -13.28
C ASN A 133 1.12 -3.05 -13.24
N LYS A 134 2.10 -2.83 -12.36
CA LYS A 134 2.93 -1.62 -12.30
C LYS A 134 2.12 -0.33 -12.05
N TYR A 135 1.06 -0.43 -11.24
CA TYR A 135 0.36 0.74 -10.73
C TYR A 135 1.31 1.62 -9.91
N LYS A 136 1.27 2.93 -10.15
CA LYS A 136 2.12 3.90 -9.46
C LYS A 136 1.40 4.42 -8.22
N PHE A 137 1.68 3.81 -7.07
CA PHE A 137 1.17 4.27 -5.78
C PHE A 137 1.64 5.69 -5.48
N SER A 138 0.66 6.57 -5.26
CA SER A 138 0.91 7.92 -4.78
C SER A 138 0.89 7.97 -3.24
N ARG A 139 1.39 9.05 -2.67
CA ARG A 139 1.24 9.32 -1.23
C ARG A 139 -0.22 9.30 -0.79
N HIS A 140 -1.12 9.83 -1.61
CA HIS A 140 -2.56 9.87 -1.33
C HIS A 140 -3.16 8.45 -1.30
N ASP A 141 -2.69 7.54 -2.15
CA ASP A 141 -3.11 6.14 -2.16
C ASP A 141 -2.74 5.45 -0.85
N PHE A 142 -1.48 5.61 -0.41
CA PHE A 142 -1.01 5.09 0.87
C PHE A 142 -1.76 5.70 2.06
N GLU A 143 -2.05 7.00 2.03
CA GLU A 143 -2.85 7.67 3.07
C GLU A 143 -4.27 7.11 3.16
N ILE A 144 -4.93 6.83 2.04
CA ILE A 144 -6.26 6.21 2.04
C ILE A 144 -6.19 4.80 2.64
N LEU A 145 -5.22 3.98 2.21
CA LEU A 145 -5.06 2.62 2.74
C LEU A 145 -4.83 2.63 4.25
N PHE A 146 -3.93 3.51 4.72
CA PHE A 146 -3.64 3.67 6.15
C PHE A 146 -4.84 4.18 6.96
N GLN A 147 -5.69 5.03 6.37
CA GLN A 147 -6.93 5.50 7.01
C GLN A 147 -8.01 4.41 7.05
N LYS A 148 -8.08 3.57 6.02
CA LYS A 148 -9.04 2.47 5.94
C LYS A 148 -8.69 1.40 6.97
N GLU A 149 -7.55 0.72 6.80
CA GLU A 149 -7.11 -0.37 7.67
C GLU A 149 -5.59 -0.52 7.66
N PHE A 150 -4.99 -0.69 8.85
CA PHE A 150 -3.54 -0.84 8.96
C PHE A 150 -3.00 -2.09 8.23
N ASN A 151 -3.76 -3.20 8.22
CA ASN A 151 -3.30 -4.41 7.55
C ASN A 151 -3.22 -4.24 6.02
N LEU A 152 -4.05 -3.39 5.42
CA LEU A 152 -4.02 -3.12 3.97
C LEU A 152 -2.74 -2.39 3.55
N ILE A 153 -2.26 -1.45 4.36
CA ILE A 153 -0.99 -0.77 4.07
C ILE A 153 0.19 -1.74 4.18
N ILE A 154 0.17 -2.64 5.17
CA ILE A 154 1.20 -3.67 5.32
C ILE A 154 1.20 -4.64 4.14
N LEU A 155 0.02 -5.16 3.77
CA LEU A 155 -0.15 -5.99 2.57
C LEU A 155 0.42 -5.29 1.33
N THR A 156 0.15 -3.99 1.17
CA THR A 156 0.65 -3.23 0.02
C THR A 156 2.18 -3.13 0.04
N PHE A 157 2.79 -2.87 1.19
CA PHE A 157 4.25 -2.83 1.33
C PHE A 157 4.90 -4.20 1.09
N GLU A 158 4.27 -5.28 1.53
CA GLU A 158 4.73 -6.66 1.27
C GLU A 158 4.70 -6.96 -0.23
N GLN A 159 3.58 -6.72 -0.89
CA GLN A 159 3.44 -6.95 -2.34
C GLN A 159 4.46 -6.13 -3.15
N ILE A 160 4.65 -4.85 -2.80
CA ILE A 160 5.68 -4.01 -3.43
C ILE A 160 7.08 -4.56 -3.20
N THR A 161 7.37 -5.05 -1.99
CA THR A 161 8.69 -5.61 -1.65
C THR A 161 8.96 -6.87 -2.46
N LEU A 162 8.01 -7.82 -2.49
CA LEU A 162 8.09 -9.05 -3.28
C LEU A 162 8.30 -8.75 -4.77
N PHE A 163 7.47 -7.87 -5.34
CA PHE A 163 7.60 -7.45 -6.73
C PHE A 163 8.99 -6.89 -7.06
N ASN A 164 9.52 -6.02 -6.21
CA ASN A 164 10.85 -5.45 -6.38
C ASN A 164 11.96 -6.51 -6.27
N GLU A 165 11.83 -7.50 -5.40
CA GLU A 165 12.77 -8.62 -5.29
C GLU A 165 12.75 -9.51 -6.53
N GLU A 166 11.58 -9.83 -7.06
CA GLU A 166 11.43 -10.58 -8.31
C GLU A 166 12.13 -9.88 -9.48
N ILE A 167 11.94 -8.56 -9.63
CA ILE A 167 12.61 -7.76 -10.67
C ILE A 167 14.13 -7.84 -10.52
N LYS A 168 14.64 -7.64 -9.31
CA LYS A 168 16.09 -7.71 -9.03
C LYS A 168 16.65 -9.11 -9.33
N ASN A 169 15.93 -10.16 -8.95
CA ASN A 169 16.34 -11.54 -9.18
C ASN A 169 16.37 -11.88 -10.67
N ASN A 170 15.35 -11.46 -11.43
CA ASN A 170 15.31 -11.65 -12.88
C ASN A 170 16.45 -10.89 -13.58
N TYR A 171 16.74 -9.67 -13.15
CA TYR A 171 17.88 -8.91 -13.66
C TYR A 171 19.23 -9.59 -13.36
N ASN A 172 19.42 -10.09 -12.13
CA ASN A 172 20.66 -10.79 -11.76
C ASN A 172 20.85 -12.10 -12.53
N LYS A 173 19.78 -12.85 -12.78
CA LYS A 173 19.80 -14.07 -13.61
C LYS A 173 20.22 -13.75 -15.04
N ASN A 174 19.60 -12.74 -15.66
CA ASN A 174 19.91 -12.33 -17.03
C ASN A 174 21.37 -11.84 -17.16
N ASN A 175 21.85 -11.05 -16.21
CA ASN A 175 23.25 -10.61 -16.17
C ASN A 175 24.25 -11.76 -16.00
N ASN A 176 23.92 -12.80 -15.26
CA ASN A 176 24.78 -13.97 -15.12
C ASN A 176 24.83 -14.80 -16.41
N MET A 177 23.76 -14.81 -17.21
CA MET A 177 23.77 -15.36 -18.56
C MET A 177 24.55 -14.49 -19.55
N GLU A 178 24.41 -13.16 -19.47
CA GLU A 178 25.07 -12.19 -20.37
C GLU A 178 26.53 -11.87 -20.01
N LYS A 179 26.99 -12.13 -18.78
CA LYS A 179 28.43 -12.05 -18.43
C LYS A 179 29.31 -13.01 -19.26
N LYS A 180 28.72 -13.97 -19.99
CA LYS A 180 29.41 -14.77 -21.02
C LYS A 180 29.54 -14.08 -22.39
N LYS A 181 28.91 -12.92 -22.63
CA LYS A 181 28.91 -12.19 -23.91
C LYS A 181 28.89 -10.66 -23.72
N ARG A 182 30.08 -10.04 -23.75
CA ARG A 182 30.36 -8.62 -24.10
C ARG A 182 29.98 -7.49 -23.11
N ARG A 183 30.36 -6.26 -23.51
CA ARG A 183 31.19 -5.26 -22.77
C ARG A 183 30.38 -4.05 -22.25
N ARG A 184 30.78 -3.60 -21.05
CA ARG A 184 30.67 -2.32 -20.29
C ARG A 184 29.78 -1.11 -20.72
N PHE A 185 29.22 -0.97 -21.92
CA PHE A 185 28.48 0.24 -22.32
C PHE A 185 26.94 0.16 -22.20
N GLU A 186 26.34 -1.02 -22.06
CA GLU A 186 24.87 -1.18 -21.88
C GLU A 186 24.41 -0.96 -20.42
N LYS A 187 25.34 -1.08 -19.45
CA LYS A 187 25.02 -1.14 -18.02
C LYS A 187 24.43 0.15 -17.44
N GLU A 188 24.71 1.32 -18.00
CA GLU A 188 24.21 2.59 -17.45
C GLU A 188 22.76 2.85 -17.86
N LYS A 189 22.42 2.67 -19.15
CA LYS A 189 21.03 2.78 -19.63
C LYS A 189 20.11 1.71 -19.02
N GLU A 190 20.64 0.54 -18.70
CA GLU A 190 19.88 -0.53 -18.06
C GLU A 190 19.63 -0.27 -16.57
N LYS A 191 20.62 0.27 -15.84
CA LYS A 191 20.44 0.67 -14.44
C LYS A 191 19.32 1.70 -14.29
N GLU A 192 19.31 2.71 -15.16
CA GLU A 192 18.28 3.75 -15.17
C GLU A 192 16.89 3.17 -15.46
N LYS A 193 16.77 2.23 -16.42
CA LYS A 193 15.51 1.50 -16.68
C LYS A 193 15.04 0.68 -15.49
N ILE A 194 15.93 0.07 -14.73
CA ILE A 194 15.59 -0.76 -13.56
C ILE A 194 15.13 0.11 -12.39
N GLU A 195 15.79 1.23 -12.16
CA GLU A 195 15.35 2.21 -11.17
C GLU A 195 13.93 2.70 -11.47
N ILE A 196 13.57 2.89 -12.75
CA ILE A 196 12.20 3.24 -13.17
C ILE A 196 11.19 2.13 -12.89
N ILE A 197 11.61 0.85 -12.89
CA ILE A 197 10.71 -0.30 -12.67
C ILE A 197 10.44 -0.55 -11.17
N ILE A 198 11.39 -0.20 -10.29
CA ILE A 198 11.26 -0.42 -8.84
C ILE A 198 10.21 0.53 -8.25
N GLN A 199 9.29 -0.03 -7.47
CA GLN A 199 8.28 0.74 -6.75
C GLN A 199 8.83 1.20 -5.38
N GLU A 200 8.70 2.50 -5.12
CA GLU A 200 9.14 3.10 -3.87
C GLU A 200 8.10 2.95 -2.75
N ILE A 201 8.60 2.74 -1.53
CA ILE A 201 7.79 2.78 -0.31
C ILE A 201 8.28 4.00 0.47
N ASN A 202 7.35 4.88 0.83
CA ASN A 202 7.63 6.06 1.61
C ASN A 202 6.69 6.09 2.81
N ILE A 203 7.26 6.02 4.01
CA ILE A 203 6.49 6.01 5.27
C ILE A 203 6.49 7.43 5.83
N PRO A 204 5.33 8.12 5.89
CA PRO A 204 5.26 9.46 6.42
C PRO A 204 5.61 9.53 7.91
N PHE A 205 6.47 10.47 8.28
CA PHE A 205 6.79 10.79 9.69
C PHE A 205 5.54 10.92 10.57
N MET A 206 4.49 11.56 10.04
CA MET A 206 3.23 11.78 10.76
C MET A 206 2.47 10.49 11.12
N TRP A 207 2.70 9.39 10.40
CA TRP A 207 2.09 8.10 10.76
C TRP A 207 2.67 7.56 12.05
N TYR A 208 4.00 7.63 12.23
CA TYR A 208 4.63 7.28 13.50
C TYR A 208 4.07 8.14 14.65
N ILE A 209 3.95 9.46 14.45
CA ILE A 209 3.38 10.36 15.45
C ILE A 209 1.96 9.95 15.84
N LYS A 210 1.11 9.62 14.85
CA LYS A 210 -0.26 9.16 15.11
C LYS A 210 -0.25 7.87 15.95
N LEU A 211 0.52 6.86 15.53
CA LEU A 211 0.57 5.57 16.21
C LEU A 211 1.14 5.68 17.64
N PHE A 212 2.14 6.54 17.86
CA PHE A 212 2.68 6.79 19.19
C PHE A 212 1.63 7.39 20.13
N LYS A 213 0.82 8.36 19.65
CA LYS A 213 -0.28 8.93 20.44
C LYS A 213 -1.37 7.91 20.76
N GLU A 214 -1.59 6.96 19.88
CA GLU A 214 -2.55 5.86 20.06
C GLU A 214 -1.96 4.68 20.87
N ASN A 215 -0.70 4.75 21.32
CA ASN A 215 0.04 3.65 21.96
C ASN A 215 0.08 2.34 21.13
N LYS A 216 0.03 2.46 19.80
CA LYS A 216 0.08 1.35 18.83
C LYS A 216 1.53 0.97 18.51
N PHE A 217 2.24 0.50 19.52
CA PHE A 217 3.70 0.29 19.42
C PHE A 217 4.10 -0.88 18.53
N ARG A 218 3.26 -1.92 18.44
CA ARG A 218 3.51 -3.06 17.54
C ARG A 218 3.44 -2.63 16.07
N GLU A 219 2.48 -1.78 15.74
CA GLU A 219 2.32 -1.22 14.39
C GLU A 219 3.53 -0.36 14.01
N ILE A 220 4.10 0.39 14.96
CA ILE A 220 5.32 1.19 14.75
C ILE A 220 6.51 0.29 14.38
N THR A 221 6.71 -0.82 15.09
CA THR A 221 7.82 -1.73 14.79
C THR A 221 7.61 -2.48 13.48
N ILE A 222 6.36 -2.78 13.10
CA ILE A 222 6.02 -3.33 11.79
C ILE A 222 6.34 -2.32 10.67
N LEU A 223 5.92 -1.06 10.79
CA LEU A 223 6.25 -0.02 9.79
C LEU A 223 7.76 0.13 9.61
N LEU A 224 8.51 0.09 10.71
CA LEU A 224 9.97 0.20 10.67
C LEU A 224 10.62 -0.90 9.80
N LYS A 225 10.00 -2.07 9.62
CA LYS A 225 10.50 -3.12 8.71
C LYS A 225 10.61 -2.64 7.27
N TYR A 226 9.68 -1.80 6.81
CA TYR A 226 9.62 -1.29 5.43
C TYR A 226 10.26 0.10 5.26
N GLU A 227 10.75 0.70 6.35
CA GLU A 227 11.52 1.93 6.28
C GLU A 227 12.79 1.72 5.45
N LYS A 228 13.10 2.67 4.55
CA LYS A 228 14.23 2.60 3.61
C LYS A 228 15.27 3.69 3.86
N SER A 229 14.99 4.65 4.75
CA SER A 229 15.96 5.68 5.12
C SER A 229 17.23 5.09 5.74
N LYS A 230 18.36 5.77 5.53
CA LYS A 230 19.64 5.42 6.18
C LYS A 230 19.53 5.50 7.71
N GLU A 231 18.60 6.31 8.23
CA GLU A 231 18.39 6.50 9.65
C GLU A 231 17.77 5.28 10.35
N LYS A 232 17.09 4.39 9.61
CA LYS A 232 16.58 3.12 10.15
C LYS A 232 17.65 2.32 10.90
N PHE A 233 18.89 2.37 10.42
CA PHE A 233 20.02 1.65 11.02
C PHE A 233 20.42 2.17 12.41
N ASN A 234 19.85 3.29 12.85
CA ASN A 234 20.08 3.84 14.17
C ASN A 234 19.15 3.21 15.24
N GLY A 235 18.32 2.22 14.87
CA GLY A 235 17.48 1.47 15.81
C GLY A 235 16.55 2.39 16.59
N ILE A 236 16.60 2.38 17.92
CA ILE A 236 15.78 3.27 18.77
C ILE A 236 16.02 4.75 18.47
N LYS A 237 17.26 5.14 18.15
CA LYS A 237 17.57 6.56 17.89
C LYS A 237 16.85 7.10 16.65
N PHE A 238 16.37 6.22 15.77
CA PHE A 238 15.47 6.60 14.67
C PHE A 238 14.26 7.39 15.18
N PHE A 239 13.73 7.02 16.34
CA PHE A 239 12.53 7.63 16.93
C PHE A 239 12.79 8.88 17.75
N ASP A 240 14.06 9.29 17.94
CA ASP A 240 14.40 10.43 18.81
C ASP A 240 13.74 11.74 18.31
N HIS A 241 13.61 11.92 17.00
CA HIS A 241 12.92 13.07 16.42
C HIS A 241 11.41 13.06 16.72
N GLN A 242 10.78 11.90 16.68
CA GLN A 242 9.37 11.67 16.98
C GLN A 242 9.11 11.95 18.46
N PHE A 243 9.95 11.44 19.36
CA PHE A 243 9.84 11.71 20.79
C PHE A 243 10.09 13.18 21.12
N LYS A 244 11.09 13.82 20.51
CA LYS A 244 11.29 15.27 20.65
C LYS A 244 10.06 16.05 20.19
N TYR A 245 9.44 15.65 19.08
CA TYR A 245 8.22 16.28 18.59
C TYR A 245 7.04 16.11 19.57
N LEU A 246 6.85 14.90 20.10
CA LEU A 246 5.78 14.60 21.06
C LEU A 246 5.98 15.30 22.42
N ASN A 247 7.22 15.50 22.85
CA ASN A 247 7.58 16.15 24.11
C ASN A 247 7.63 17.69 24.05
N LYS A 248 7.31 18.34 22.91
CA LYS A 248 7.53 19.79 22.71
C LYS A 248 6.91 20.69 23.77
N ASN A 249 5.74 20.32 24.30
CA ASN A 249 4.97 21.18 25.21
C ASN A 249 5.05 20.70 26.68
N SER A 250 5.27 19.40 26.89
CA SER A 250 5.33 18.79 28.21
C SER A 250 6.08 17.45 28.12
N GLU A 251 6.78 17.09 29.19
CA GLU A 251 7.39 15.76 29.28
C GLU A 251 6.29 14.70 29.46
N ASN A 252 6.07 13.89 28.42
CA ASN A 252 5.09 12.80 28.44
C ASN A 252 5.78 11.44 28.66
N ASP A 253 4.99 10.40 28.91
CA ASP A 253 5.45 9.04 29.14
C ASP A 253 5.44 8.13 27.90
N ILE A 254 5.18 8.66 26.69
CA ILE A 254 5.06 7.84 25.48
C ILE A 254 6.37 7.11 25.18
N GLU A 255 7.52 7.80 25.25
CA GLU A 255 8.83 7.17 25.06
C GLU A 255 9.11 6.13 26.14
N PHE A 256 8.75 6.43 27.38
CA PHE A 256 8.91 5.50 28.51
C PHE A 256 8.05 4.24 28.34
N HIS A 257 6.80 4.40 27.90
CA HIS A 257 5.85 3.33 27.64
C HIS A 257 6.29 2.47 26.44
N PHE A 258 6.74 3.11 25.36
CA PHE A 258 7.28 2.41 24.19
C PHE A 258 8.48 1.53 24.56
N LEU A 259 9.45 2.07 25.29
CA LEU A 259 10.63 1.31 25.73
C LEU A 259 10.25 0.17 26.69
N HIS A 260 9.33 0.40 27.62
CA HIS A 260 8.81 -0.65 28.49
C HIS A 260 8.20 -1.80 27.68
N GLU A 261 7.35 -1.48 26.71
CA GLU A 261 6.67 -2.47 25.88
C GLU A 261 7.65 -3.27 25.02
N ILE A 262 8.71 -2.64 24.51
CA ILE A 262 9.79 -3.35 23.84
C ILE A 262 10.47 -4.35 24.79
N ILE A 263 10.83 -3.91 26.00
CA ILE A 263 11.56 -4.72 26.99
C ILE A 263 10.71 -5.88 27.51
N GLU A 264 9.45 -5.63 27.87
CA GLU A 264 8.58 -6.62 28.52
C GLU A 264 7.95 -7.60 27.54
N LYS A 265 7.59 -7.14 26.33
CA LYS A 265 6.97 -8.00 25.31
C LYS A 265 7.97 -8.58 24.32
N ASN A 266 9.28 -8.38 24.54
CA ASN A 266 10.35 -8.78 23.64
C ASN A 266 10.06 -8.40 22.18
N ILE A 267 9.56 -7.17 21.97
CA ILE A 267 9.23 -6.70 20.62
C ILE A 267 10.55 -6.45 19.89
N GLU A 268 10.80 -7.25 18.86
CA GLU A 268 12.00 -7.10 18.04
C GLU A 268 12.00 -5.73 17.33
N ILE A 269 13.07 -4.96 17.53
CA ILE A 269 13.36 -3.77 16.73
C ILE A 269 14.23 -4.23 15.56
N PRO A 270 13.75 -4.16 14.31
CA PRO A 270 14.48 -4.68 13.16
C PRO A 270 15.87 -4.06 13.07
N ASN A 271 16.89 -4.90 13.29
CA ASN A 271 18.28 -4.54 13.28
C ASN A 271 18.89 -4.90 11.94
N TYR A 272 19.47 -3.93 11.22
CA TYR A 272 20.20 -4.29 10.00
C TYR A 272 21.50 -3.51 9.88
N LYS A 273 22.62 -4.12 10.21
CA LYS A 273 23.82 -3.92 9.41
C LYS A 273 24.48 -5.26 9.18
N ASN A 274 24.90 -5.48 7.94
CA ASN A 274 26.00 -6.37 7.61
C ASN A 274 27.17 -6.05 8.54
N GLY A 275 27.45 -6.96 9.47
CA GLY A 275 28.54 -6.81 10.42
C GLY A 275 28.15 -7.35 11.77
N ASN A 276 28.90 -8.35 12.21
CA ASN A 276 28.84 -9.04 13.49
C ASN A 276 29.04 -8.09 14.69
N TYR A 277 28.12 -7.14 14.91
CA TYR A 277 28.07 -6.34 16.13
C TYR A 277 26.86 -6.79 16.94
N ASP A 278 27.18 -7.54 17.99
CA ASP A 278 26.30 -8.32 18.85
C ASP A 278 25.01 -7.60 19.29
N ASP A 279 23.88 -8.31 19.14
CA ASP A 279 22.56 -7.93 19.65
C ASP A 279 22.55 -7.57 21.14
N VAL A 280 23.46 -8.17 21.92
CA VAL A 280 23.61 -7.95 23.37
C VAL A 280 23.79 -6.46 23.72
N ASN A 281 24.53 -5.71 22.89
CA ASN A 281 24.77 -4.29 23.15
C ASN A 281 23.52 -3.43 22.94
N LYS A 282 22.53 -3.89 22.18
CA LYS A 282 21.32 -3.12 21.90
C LYS A 282 20.33 -3.23 23.03
N ASP A 283 20.05 -4.43 23.52
CA ASP A 283 19.20 -4.63 24.70
C ASP A 283 19.70 -3.84 25.90
N ILE A 284 21.02 -3.83 26.10
CA ILE A 284 21.67 -2.99 27.12
C ILE A 284 21.39 -1.51 26.87
N GLN A 285 21.48 -1.03 25.62
CA GLN A 285 21.14 0.37 25.27
C GLN A 285 19.65 0.69 25.52
N ILE A 286 18.73 -0.20 25.16
CA ILE A 286 17.28 -0.02 25.40
C ILE A 286 17.03 0.12 26.91
N ARG A 287 17.55 -0.83 27.70
CA ARG A 287 17.40 -0.87 29.16
C ARG A 287 18.04 0.35 29.82
N ASN A 288 19.24 0.76 29.38
CA ASN A 288 19.90 1.95 29.87
C ASN A 288 19.08 3.22 29.59
N LYS A 289 18.53 3.37 28.39
CA LYS A 289 17.67 4.51 28.04
C LYS A 289 16.39 4.52 28.87
N PHE A 290 15.78 3.35 29.06
CA PHE A 290 14.61 3.17 29.92
C PHE A 290 14.90 3.61 31.36
N GLU A 291 15.99 3.13 31.96
CA GLU A 291 16.41 3.48 33.32
C GLU A 291 16.75 4.98 33.47
N GLN A 292 17.38 5.58 32.46
CA GLN A 292 17.63 7.02 32.45
C GLN A 292 16.33 7.82 32.51
N ILE A 293 15.35 7.47 31.68
CA ILE A 293 14.04 8.14 31.65
C ILE A 293 13.29 7.89 32.96
N LEU A 294 13.31 6.67 33.48
CA LEU A 294 12.70 6.31 34.77
C LEU A 294 13.24 7.20 35.90
N ASN A 295 14.56 7.32 35.99
CA ASN A 295 15.23 8.14 37.01
C ASN A 295 14.93 9.63 36.84
N ARG A 296 14.88 10.13 35.60
CA ARG A 296 14.49 11.52 35.32
C ARG A 296 13.05 11.79 35.79
N LYS A 297 12.10 10.94 35.42
CA LYS A 297 10.69 11.08 35.81
C LYS A 297 10.50 10.99 37.32
N ARG A 298 11.20 10.08 38.02
CA ARG A 298 11.19 10.01 39.50
C ARG A 298 11.68 11.30 40.15
N LYS A 299 12.78 11.88 39.66
CA LYS A 299 13.31 13.16 40.17
C LYS A 299 12.33 14.29 39.92
N LEU A 300 11.74 14.35 38.72
CA LEU A 300 10.76 15.37 38.35
C LEU A 300 9.50 15.28 39.22
N TYR A 301 8.93 14.08 39.38
CA TYR A 301 7.75 13.86 40.21
C TYR A 301 7.99 14.26 41.68
N LYS A 302 9.14 13.90 42.26
CA LYS A 302 9.51 14.33 43.61
C LYS A 302 9.59 15.85 43.75
N ARG A 303 10.19 16.54 42.77
CA ARG A 303 10.30 18.01 42.77
C ARG A 303 8.92 18.67 42.71
N ILE A 304 8.04 18.19 41.83
CA ILE A 304 6.69 18.74 41.67
C ILE A 304 5.87 18.56 42.95
N LEU A 305 5.97 17.39 43.60
CA LEU A 305 5.31 17.15 44.90
C LEU A 305 5.80 18.09 46.01
N LEU A 306 7.10 18.40 46.04
CA LEU A 306 7.68 19.33 47.02
C LEU A 306 7.21 20.78 46.83
N ASN A 307 6.99 21.20 45.58
CA ASN A 307 6.56 22.56 45.25
C ASN A 307 5.06 22.83 45.53
N LYS A 308 4.26 21.80 45.83
CA LYS A 308 2.83 21.86 46.22
C LYS A 308 1.88 22.65 45.31
N LYS A 309 2.24 22.89 44.04
CA LYS A 309 1.34 23.51 43.07
C LYS A 309 0.42 22.45 42.46
N ASN A 310 -0.86 22.49 42.83
CA ASN A 310 -1.85 21.49 42.39
C ASN A 310 -1.96 21.39 40.86
N GLU A 311 -1.85 22.50 40.14
CA GLU A 311 -1.91 22.52 38.67
C GLU A 311 -0.75 21.75 38.03
N GLU A 312 0.49 21.98 38.48
CA GLU A 312 1.68 21.27 37.98
C GLU A 312 1.62 19.76 38.30
N ILE A 313 1.04 19.40 39.45
CA ILE A 313 0.82 18.00 39.84
C ILE A 313 -0.18 17.33 38.90
N GLU A 314 -1.33 17.95 38.64
CA GLU A 314 -2.37 17.39 37.78
C GLU A 314 -1.91 17.32 36.32
N GLU A 315 -1.22 18.34 35.81
CA GLU A 315 -0.63 18.30 34.47
C GLU A 315 0.38 17.15 34.34
N PHE A 316 1.26 16.97 35.32
CA PHE A 316 2.21 15.85 35.32
C PHE A 316 1.49 14.51 35.30
N LYS A 317 0.48 14.31 36.17
CA LYS A 317 -0.30 13.07 36.25
C LYS A 317 -0.97 12.75 34.92
N ASN A 318 -1.59 13.75 34.29
CA ASN A 318 -2.28 13.58 33.02
C ASN A 318 -1.32 13.15 31.90
N ASN A 319 -0.11 13.72 31.87
CA ASN A 319 0.90 13.41 30.85
C ASN A 319 1.74 12.16 31.14
N ASN A 320 1.65 11.59 32.36
CA ASN A 320 2.54 10.52 32.84
C ASN A 320 1.78 9.36 33.51
N LYS A 321 0.56 9.08 33.04
CA LYS A 321 -0.33 8.06 33.59
C LYS A 321 0.31 6.67 33.64
N PHE A 322 0.99 6.24 32.58
CA PHE A 322 1.67 4.95 32.51
C PHE A 322 2.85 4.89 33.50
N PHE A 323 3.63 5.97 33.63
CA PHE A 323 4.71 6.02 34.63
C PHE A 323 4.19 5.85 36.06
N LEU A 324 3.07 6.49 36.41
CA LEU A 324 2.47 6.35 37.75
C LEU A 324 1.96 4.92 38.00
N LEU A 325 1.31 4.31 37.00
CA LEU A 325 0.90 2.90 37.08
C LEU A 325 2.09 1.95 37.24
N TYR A 326 3.18 2.22 36.52
CA TYR A 326 4.42 1.44 36.63
C TYR A 326 5.01 1.51 38.05
N LEU A 327 5.06 2.71 38.65
CA LEU A 327 5.53 2.87 40.03
C LEU A 327 4.65 2.14 41.05
N GLN A 328 3.32 2.17 40.88
CA GLN A 328 2.41 1.45 41.76
C GLN A 328 2.70 -0.05 41.73
N LYS A 329 2.77 -0.65 40.53
CA LYS A 329 3.05 -2.10 40.40
C LYS A 329 4.39 -2.52 41.01
N LYS A 330 5.44 -1.70 40.90
CA LYS A 330 6.77 -1.98 41.46
C LYS A 330 6.86 -1.79 42.98
N ASN A 331 5.90 -1.14 43.63
CA ASN A 331 5.87 -0.97 45.08
C ASN A 331 5.06 -2.08 45.79
N TYR A 332 4.36 -2.92 45.04
CA TYR A 332 3.57 -4.06 45.56
C TYR A 332 4.22 -5.44 45.29
N ASN A 333 5.37 -5.46 44.61
CA ASN A 333 6.27 -6.60 44.47
C ASN A 333 7.57 -6.29 45.19
#